data_AF-A0A2W6CSX4-F1
#
_entry.id   AF-A0A2W6CSX4-F1
#
_cell.length_a   1.000
_cell.length_b   1.000
_cell.length_c   1.000
_cell.angle_alpha   90.00
_cell.angle_beta   90.00
_cell.angle_gamma   90.00
#
_symmetry.space_group_name_H-M   'P 1'
#
loop_
_entity.id
_entity.type
_entity.pdbx_description
1 polymer ?
#
loop_
_entity_poly.entity_id
_entity_poly.type
_entity_poly.pdbx_seq_one_letter_code
_entity_poly.pdbx_strand_id
1 'polypeptide(L)'
;MSAQGPSSLRWVGNLLPGEEGTAWWAEVISCLAETTDPGQRRDYVRSYRRSVPKLVWNSWTSPVRYVAPAPVGVVYSSVERRGMDLAFTPEDKFGIKVQSKPGPRTIDQKYSVLLGLIVLVLGILGFILTGFANYTEMTDHAILGLFQTNGFHNTIYLILWVFWLLGAFGLTAAGNQGMNIAVGGALLLVAVLGYLGYWSLLSIPPGFNGDNILDLAVAVATLLVGGGLLSAGGRQSATAEA
;
A
#
# COMPACT_ATOMS: atom_id res chain seq x y z
N MET A 1 15.24 -37.83 3.57
CA MET A 1 13.84 -37.38 3.78
C MET A 1 13.70 -36.00 3.16
N SER A 2 12.93 -35.84 2.08
CA SER A 2 12.63 -34.53 1.49
C SER A 2 11.78 -33.72 2.48
N ALA A 3 12.31 -32.61 2.98
CA ALA A 3 11.58 -31.75 3.91
C ALA A 3 10.31 -31.21 3.23
N GLN A 4 9.14 -31.62 3.73
CA GLN A 4 7.88 -31.04 3.25
C GLN A 4 7.75 -29.60 3.76
N GLY A 5 7.54 -28.68 2.82
CA GLY A 5 7.30 -27.27 3.12
C GLY A 5 5.99 -27.01 3.84
N PRO A 6 5.87 -25.84 4.51
CA PRO A 6 4.63 -25.41 5.14
C PRO A 6 3.55 -25.20 4.07
N SER A 7 2.45 -25.95 4.19
CA SER A 7 1.30 -25.87 3.27
C SER A 7 0.74 -24.44 3.14
N SER A 8 0.87 -23.64 4.19
CA SER A 8 0.39 -22.26 4.27
C SER A 8 1.12 -21.26 3.34
N LEU A 9 2.26 -21.64 2.75
CA LEU A 9 3.02 -20.78 1.84
C LEU A 9 3.05 -21.31 0.39
N ARG A 10 2.44 -22.47 0.10
CA ARG A 10 2.46 -23.06 -1.26
C ARG A 10 1.85 -22.16 -2.34
N TRP A 11 0.84 -21.35 -1.99
CA TRP A 11 0.18 -20.44 -2.93
C TRP A 11 1.09 -19.32 -3.43
N VAL A 12 2.16 -18.98 -2.70
CA VAL A 12 3.09 -17.89 -3.06
C VAL A 12 3.88 -18.21 -4.31
N GLY A 13 4.26 -19.48 -4.50
CA GLY A 13 4.96 -19.92 -5.71
C GLY A 13 4.17 -19.68 -6.99
N ASN A 14 2.83 -19.65 -6.92
CA ASN A 14 1.95 -19.38 -8.05
C ASN A 14 1.72 -17.87 -8.32
N LEU A 15 2.16 -16.98 -7.42
CA LEU A 15 1.99 -15.52 -7.57
C LEU A 15 3.21 -14.83 -8.15
N LEU A 16 4.36 -15.50 -8.13
CA LEU A 16 5.60 -15.01 -8.72
C LEU A 16 5.70 -15.54 -10.16
N PRO A 17 6.05 -14.70 -11.14
CA PRO A 17 6.11 -15.10 -12.54
C PRO A 17 7.28 -16.06 -12.83
N GLY A 18 7.02 -17.12 -13.61
CA GLY A 18 8.05 -17.99 -14.19
C GLY A 18 8.87 -18.79 -13.16
N GLU A 19 10.18 -18.89 -13.40
CA GLU A 19 11.12 -19.68 -12.57
C GLU A 19 11.41 -19.04 -11.20
N GLU A 20 11.04 -17.77 -11.00
CA GLU A 20 11.25 -17.03 -9.74
C GLU A 20 10.47 -17.64 -8.59
N GLY A 21 9.22 -18.08 -8.85
CA GLY A 21 8.39 -18.74 -7.85
C GLY A 21 8.99 -20.06 -7.36
N THR A 22 9.58 -20.84 -8.29
CA THR A 22 10.25 -22.10 -7.96
C THR A 22 11.58 -21.89 -7.23
N ALA A 23 12.38 -20.90 -7.63
CA ALA A 23 13.64 -20.58 -6.97
C ALA A 23 13.41 -20.07 -5.53
N TRP A 24 12.46 -19.14 -5.38
CA TRP A 24 12.04 -18.64 -4.07
C TRP A 24 11.52 -19.77 -3.17
N TRP A 25 10.70 -20.67 -3.72
CA TRP A 25 10.20 -21.82 -2.95
C TRP A 25 11.32 -22.75 -2.50
N ALA A 26 12.28 -23.07 -3.38
CA ALA A 26 13.43 -23.90 -3.03
C ALA A 26 14.26 -23.30 -1.88
N GLU A 27 14.46 -21.98 -1.88
CA GLU A 27 15.18 -21.27 -0.84
C GLU A 27 14.45 -21.26 0.51
N VAL A 28 13.13 -21.04 0.51
CA VAL A 28 12.30 -21.13 1.73
C VAL A 28 12.37 -22.54 2.33
N ILE A 29 12.31 -23.58 1.49
CA ILE A 29 12.42 -24.97 1.95
C ILE A 29 13.81 -25.25 2.54
N SER A 30 14.88 -24.76 1.90
CA SER A 30 16.25 -24.90 2.41
C SER A 30 16.43 -24.24 3.78
N CYS A 31 15.97 -23.01 3.97
CA CYS A 31 16.06 -22.31 5.26
C CYS A 31 15.25 -22.99 6.37
N LEU A 32 14.06 -23.51 6.02
CA LEU A 32 13.22 -24.23 6.97
C LEU A 32 13.77 -25.63 7.31
N ALA A 33 14.58 -26.22 6.42
CA ALA A 33 15.28 -27.48 6.68
C ALA A 33 16.50 -27.28 7.60
N GLU A 34 17.16 -26.12 7.52
CA GLU A 34 18.27 -25.74 8.41
C GLU A 34 17.82 -25.39 9.84
N THR A 35 16.57 -24.96 10.01
CA THR A 35 16.03 -24.56 11.31
C THR A 35 15.46 -25.76 12.08
N THR A 36 16.20 -26.25 13.07
CA THR A 36 15.80 -27.40 13.90
C THR A 36 14.86 -27.04 15.05
N ASP A 37 14.88 -25.78 15.52
CA ASP A 37 13.99 -25.32 16.59
C ASP A 37 12.55 -25.04 16.09
N PRO A 38 11.52 -25.69 16.67
CA PRO A 38 10.13 -25.49 16.28
C PRO A 38 9.59 -24.06 16.52
N GLY A 39 10.15 -23.33 17.48
CA GLY A 39 9.76 -21.94 17.78
C GLY A 39 10.23 -20.99 16.69
N GLN A 40 11.53 -20.97 16.44
CA GLN A 40 12.16 -20.19 15.36
C GLN A 40 11.54 -20.52 13.99
N ARG A 41 11.23 -21.79 13.72
CA ARG A 41 10.58 -22.20 12.47
C ARG A 41 9.22 -21.52 12.27
N ARG A 42 8.42 -21.36 13.33
CA ARG A 42 7.12 -20.67 13.26
C ARG A 42 7.28 -19.19 13.02
N ASP A 43 8.24 -18.55 13.68
CA ASP A 43 8.49 -17.13 13.54
C ASP A 43 9.07 -16.79 12.16
N TYR A 44 9.91 -17.66 11.60
CA TYR A 44 10.35 -17.58 10.21
C TYR A 44 9.18 -17.64 9.22
N VAL A 45 8.28 -18.62 9.36
CA VAL A 45 7.09 -18.74 8.49
C VAL A 45 6.19 -17.50 8.59
N ARG A 46 6.02 -16.94 9.79
CA ARG A 46 5.26 -15.70 10.00
C ARG A 46 5.93 -14.49 9.34
N SER A 47 7.25 -14.39 9.47
CA SER A 47 8.03 -13.33 8.82
C SER A 47 7.87 -13.39 7.31
N TYR A 48 8.06 -14.56 6.70
CA TYR A 48 7.83 -14.76 5.26
C TYR A 48 6.43 -14.34 4.83
N ARG A 49 5.39 -14.80 5.54
CA ARG A 49 4.00 -14.47 5.22
C ARG A 49 3.72 -12.97 5.21
N ARG A 50 4.37 -12.20 6.09
CA ARG A 50 4.27 -10.72 6.13
C ARG A 50 5.02 -10.05 4.98
N SER A 51 6.09 -10.68 4.51
CA SER A 51 6.95 -10.17 3.43
C SER A 51 6.42 -10.48 2.03
N VAL A 52 5.53 -11.46 1.86
CA VAL A 52 4.99 -11.89 0.56
C VAL A 52 4.41 -10.72 -0.27
N PRO A 53 3.57 -9.82 0.25
CA PRO A 53 3.00 -8.75 -0.57
C PRO A 53 4.07 -7.82 -1.15
N LYS A 54 5.14 -7.57 -0.38
CA LYS A 54 6.28 -6.76 -0.81
C LYS A 54 7.14 -7.47 -1.86
N LEU A 55 7.35 -8.78 -1.70
CA LEU A 55 8.05 -9.63 -2.68
C LEU A 55 7.30 -9.68 -4.01
N VAL A 56 6.00 -9.95 -3.97
CA VAL A 56 5.14 -9.95 -5.16
C VAL A 56 5.18 -8.57 -5.82
N TRP A 57 4.96 -7.49 -5.07
CA TRP A 57 5.03 -6.14 -5.62
C TRP A 57 6.38 -5.81 -6.27
N ASN A 58 7.49 -6.16 -5.63
CA ASN A 58 8.83 -5.90 -6.16
C ASN A 58 9.15 -6.74 -7.40
N SER A 59 8.70 -8.01 -7.46
CA SER A 59 8.88 -8.86 -8.64
C SER A 59 8.13 -8.35 -9.86
N TRP A 60 6.98 -7.69 -9.65
CA TRP A 60 6.19 -7.10 -10.74
C TRP A 60 6.67 -5.72 -11.18
N THR A 61 7.47 -5.02 -10.36
CA THR A 61 7.86 -3.61 -10.58
C THR A 61 9.35 -3.39 -10.84
N SER A 62 10.21 -4.37 -10.55
CA SER A 62 11.65 -4.26 -10.76
C SER A 62 12.06 -4.75 -12.15
N PRO A 63 12.86 -3.98 -12.93
CA PRO A 63 13.37 -4.42 -14.24
C PRO A 63 14.52 -5.43 -14.13
N VAL A 64 14.80 -5.99 -12.95
CA VAL A 64 15.86 -6.99 -12.76
C VAL A 64 15.37 -8.37 -13.21
N ARG A 65 15.21 -8.53 -14.52
CA ARG A 65 15.31 -9.85 -15.16
C ARG A 65 16.80 -10.20 -15.24
N TYR A 66 17.13 -11.43 -14.88
CA TYR A 66 18.47 -12.05 -14.87
C TYR A 66 19.34 -11.77 -13.63
N VAL A 67 19.03 -12.45 -12.54
CA VAL A 67 20.10 -13.04 -11.72
C VAL A 67 20.27 -14.47 -12.22
N ALA A 68 21.44 -14.79 -12.76
CA ALA A 68 21.75 -16.14 -13.23
C ALA A 68 21.55 -17.15 -12.07
N PRO A 69 20.94 -18.32 -12.32
CA PRO A 69 20.80 -19.33 -11.29
C PRO A 69 22.19 -19.71 -10.75
N ALA A 70 22.31 -19.81 -9.43
CA ALA A 70 23.55 -20.26 -8.81
C ALA A 70 23.94 -21.64 -9.38
N PRO A 71 25.21 -21.88 -9.72
CA PRO A 71 25.63 -23.12 -10.36
C PRO A 71 25.31 -24.32 -9.46
N VAL A 72 24.46 -25.21 -9.97
CA VAL A 72 24.08 -26.46 -9.32
C VAL A 72 25.30 -27.39 -9.35
N GLY A 73 25.90 -27.67 -8.18
CA GLY A 73 26.99 -28.67 -8.08
C GLY A 73 28.05 -28.44 -7.01
N VAL A 74 28.00 -27.38 -6.20
CA VAL A 74 29.01 -27.19 -5.14
C VAL A 74 28.62 -28.00 -3.90
N VAL A 75 29.31 -29.13 -3.71
CA VAL A 75 29.32 -29.88 -2.45
C VAL A 75 30.00 -29.01 -1.40
N TYR A 76 29.24 -28.54 -0.40
CA TYR A 76 29.82 -27.90 0.78
C TYR A 76 30.44 -28.97 1.68
N SER A 77 31.67 -29.38 1.36
CA SER A 77 32.49 -30.17 2.27
C SER A 77 32.93 -29.29 3.44
N SER A 78 32.39 -29.60 4.63
CA SER A 78 32.93 -29.33 5.96
C SER A 78 33.85 -28.12 6.11
N VAL A 79 33.28 -26.97 6.48
CA VAL A 79 34.04 -25.89 7.11
C VAL A 79 34.27 -26.27 8.57
N GLU A 80 35.54 -26.47 8.92
CA GLU A 80 36.00 -26.73 10.28
C GLU A 80 35.64 -25.55 11.19
N ARG A 81 34.76 -25.82 12.16
CA ARG A 81 34.14 -24.81 13.02
C ARG A 81 35.05 -24.48 14.20
N ARG A 82 35.85 -23.42 14.07
CA ARG A 82 36.54 -22.80 15.21
C ARG A 82 35.89 -21.47 15.56
N GLY A 83 35.06 -21.48 16.60
CA GLY A 83 34.83 -20.32 17.46
C GLY A 83 34.08 -19.11 16.88
N MET A 84 33.05 -19.29 16.06
CA MET A 84 32.10 -18.21 15.77
C MET A 84 30.68 -18.67 16.06
N ASP A 85 30.02 -17.97 16.99
CA ASP A 85 28.58 -17.98 17.16
C ASP A 85 27.94 -17.50 15.84
N LEU A 86 27.52 -18.44 15.01
CA LEU A 86 26.78 -18.15 13.78
C LEU A 86 25.30 -18.03 14.10
N ALA A 87 24.94 -17.07 14.94
CA ALA A 87 23.59 -16.53 14.95
C ALA A 87 23.51 -15.47 13.85
N PHE A 88 23.58 -15.90 12.58
CA PHE A 88 23.25 -15.00 11.49
C PHE A 88 21.79 -14.62 11.64
N THR A 89 21.54 -13.35 11.90
CA THR A 89 20.18 -12.86 11.92
C THR A 89 19.62 -12.92 10.49
N PRO A 90 18.31 -13.14 10.28
CA PRO A 90 17.70 -13.08 8.95
C PRO A 90 18.02 -11.77 8.21
N GLU A 91 18.33 -10.72 8.97
CA GLU A 91 18.73 -9.40 8.52
C GLU A 91 20.07 -9.45 7.77
N ASP A 92 21.03 -10.26 8.24
CA ASP A 92 22.36 -10.41 7.63
C ASP A 92 22.34 -11.27 6.36
N LYS A 93 21.51 -12.32 6.34
CA LYS A 93 21.46 -13.30 5.23
C LYS A 93 20.60 -12.82 4.04
N PHE A 94 19.55 -12.03 4.31
CA PHE A 94 18.57 -11.62 3.29
C PHE A 94 18.41 -10.10 3.14
N GLY A 95 19.13 -9.30 3.94
CA GLY A 95 18.94 -7.85 3.96
C GLY A 95 17.55 -7.42 4.47
N ILE A 96 16.77 -8.34 5.06
CA ILE A 96 15.42 -8.06 5.55
C ILE A 96 15.55 -7.42 6.92
N LYS A 97 15.69 -6.09 6.97
CA LYS A 97 15.62 -5.32 8.22
C LYS A 97 14.26 -5.56 8.86
N VAL A 98 14.22 -6.24 10.01
CA VAL A 98 13.04 -6.27 10.88
C VAL A 98 12.86 -4.85 11.38
N GLN A 99 11.96 -4.07 10.75
CA GLN A 99 11.65 -2.72 11.23
C GLN A 99 10.96 -2.83 12.58
N SER A 100 11.77 -2.72 13.63
CA SER A 100 11.36 -2.54 15.00
C SER A 100 11.06 -1.05 15.20
N LYS A 101 9.77 -0.74 15.38
CA LYS A 101 9.10 0.57 15.51
C LYS A 101 8.79 1.27 14.17
N PRO A 102 7.53 1.74 13.99
CA PRO A 102 7.20 2.61 12.86
C PRO A 102 8.11 3.83 12.93
N GLY A 103 8.87 4.06 11.85
CA GLY A 103 9.63 5.29 11.70
C GLY A 103 8.72 6.52 11.69
N PRO A 104 9.30 7.74 11.67
CA PRO A 104 8.52 8.98 11.53
C PRO A 104 7.58 8.89 10.32
N ARG A 105 6.33 9.33 10.48
CA ARG A 105 5.35 9.34 9.37
C ARG A 105 5.88 10.16 8.19
N THR A 106 5.76 9.60 7.00
CA THR A 106 6.14 10.28 5.75
C THR A 106 5.21 11.47 5.48
N ILE A 107 5.63 12.38 4.58
CA ILE A 107 4.78 13.49 4.12
C ILE A 107 3.47 12.96 3.55
N ASP A 108 3.55 11.90 2.74
CA ASP A 108 2.43 11.19 2.14
C ASP A 108 1.45 10.62 3.20
N GLN A 109 1.96 10.02 4.28
CA GLN A 109 1.10 9.57 5.40
C GLN A 109 0.46 10.72 6.17
N LYS A 110 1.18 11.84 6.36
CA LYS A 110 0.61 13.04 6.99
C LYS A 110 -0.50 13.65 6.13
N TYR A 111 -0.31 13.66 4.82
CA TYR A 111 -1.32 14.08 3.86
C TYR A 111 -2.58 13.22 3.98
N SER A 112 -2.44 11.89 4.01
CA SER A 112 -3.58 10.98 4.21
C SER A 112 -4.31 11.24 5.53
N VAL A 113 -3.60 11.52 6.63
CA VAL A 113 -4.26 11.92 7.90
C VAL A 113 -5.07 13.20 7.73
N LEU A 114 -4.46 14.24 7.11
CA LEU A 114 -5.11 15.54 6.93
C LEU A 114 -6.37 15.42 6.08
N LEU A 115 -6.26 14.83 4.89
CA LEU A 115 -7.38 14.67 3.96
C LEU A 115 -8.46 13.76 4.53
N GLY A 116 -8.06 12.66 5.18
CA GLY A 116 -8.99 11.79 5.89
C GLY A 116 -9.83 12.56 6.92
N LEU A 117 -9.20 13.38 7.76
CA LEU A 117 -9.93 14.19 8.75
C LEU A 117 -10.86 15.22 8.10
N ILE A 118 -10.44 15.86 7.01
CA ILE A 118 -11.27 16.83 6.29
C ILE A 118 -12.53 16.15 5.75
N VAL A 119 -12.39 15.03 5.02
CA VAL A 119 -13.57 14.35 4.44
C VAL A 119 -14.44 13.67 5.49
N LEU A 120 -13.89 13.25 6.63
CA LEU A 120 -14.70 12.81 7.77
C LEU A 120 -15.64 13.93 8.24
N VAL A 121 -15.08 15.13 8.46
CA VAL A 121 -15.86 16.29 8.91
C VAL A 121 -16.91 16.66 7.86
N LEU A 122 -16.55 16.70 6.57
CA LEU A 122 -17.49 16.98 5.49
C LEU A 122 -18.63 15.95 5.42
N GLY A 123 -18.32 14.66 5.53
CA GLY A 123 -19.34 13.60 5.53
C GLY A 123 -20.31 13.71 6.72
N ILE A 124 -19.79 13.98 7.92
CA ILE A 124 -20.63 14.18 9.11
C ILE A 124 -21.49 15.44 8.97
N LEU A 125 -20.90 16.56 8.58
CA LEU A 125 -21.64 17.82 8.37
C LEU A 125 -22.70 17.68 7.28
N GLY A 126 -22.39 16.96 6.20
CA GLY A 126 -23.34 16.66 5.15
C GLY A 126 -24.55 15.89 5.70
N PHE A 127 -24.35 14.83 6.49
CA PHE A 127 -25.45 14.11 7.12
C PHE A 127 -26.28 14.96 8.09
N ILE A 128 -25.65 15.91 8.80
CA ILE A 128 -26.38 16.87 9.64
C ILE A 128 -27.29 17.78 8.81
N LEU A 129 -26.86 18.16 7.60
CA LEU A 129 -27.61 19.05 6.70
C LEU A 129 -28.69 18.31 5.90
N THR A 130 -28.37 17.15 5.34
CA THR A 130 -29.28 16.38 4.46
C THR A 130 -30.21 15.46 5.23
N GLY A 131 -29.82 15.03 6.43
CA GLY A 131 -30.43 13.89 7.10
C GLY A 131 -30.23 12.58 6.30
N PHE A 132 -31.13 11.62 6.52
CA PHE A 132 -31.11 10.28 5.88
C PHE A 132 -32.24 10.05 4.87
N ALA A 133 -33.06 11.07 4.59
CA ALA A 133 -34.06 11.03 3.53
C ALA A 133 -33.45 11.35 2.16
N ASN A 134 -34.14 10.99 1.07
CA ASN A 134 -33.73 11.31 -0.32
C ASN A 134 -32.27 10.93 -0.63
N TYR A 135 -31.87 9.76 -0.12
CA TYR A 135 -30.47 9.37 0.05
C TYR A 135 -29.64 9.42 -1.25
N THR A 136 -30.24 9.10 -2.39
CA THR A 136 -29.57 9.09 -3.71
C THR A 136 -30.12 10.14 -4.67
N GLU A 137 -31.02 11.00 -4.22
CA GLU A 137 -31.63 11.99 -5.09
C GLU A 137 -30.70 13.18 -5.30
N MET A 138 -30.88 13.85 -6.42
CA MET A 138 -30.27 15.16 -6.65
C MET A 138 -30.93 16.15 -5.69
N THR A 139 -30.14 16.85 -4.87
CA THR A 139 -30.69 17.80 -3.90
C THR A 139 -30.03 19.17 -4.01
N ASP A 140 -30.77 20.18 -3.56
CA ASP A 140 -30.26 21.56 -3.43
C ASP A 140 -29.55 21.80 -2.09
N HIS A 141 -29.34 20.75 -1.28
CA HIS A 141 -28.56 20.87 -0.05
C HIS A 141 -27.09 21.04 -0.41
N ALA A 142 -26.51 22.17 -0.02
CA ALA A 142 -25.12 22.47 -0.31
C ALA A 142 -24.31 22.77 0.96
N ILE A 143 -23.15 22.12 1.09
CA ILE A 143 -22.16 22.47 2.11
C ILE A 143 -21.49 23.78 1.69
N LEU A 144 -21.53 24.78 2.57
CA LEU A 144 -20.99 26.13 2.33
C LEU A 144 -21.57 26.85 1.10
N GLY A 145 -22.73 26.39 0.58
CA GLY A 145 -23.34 26.93 -0.63
C GLY A 145 -22.62 26.58 -1.94
N LEU A 146 -21.63 25.69 -1.91
CA LEU A 146 -20.78 25.37 -3.06
C LEU A 146 -20.80 23.90 -3.47
N PHE A 147 -21.00 22.98 -2.52
CA PHE A 147 -20.88 21.54 -2.75
C PHE A 147 -22.21 20.85 -2.53
N GLN A 148 -22.85 20.40 -3.61
CA GLN A 148 -24.12 19.71 -3.48
C GLN A 148 -23.92 18.34 -2.83
N THR A 149 -24.81 18.00 -1.91
CA THR A 149 -24.70 16.79 -1.10
C THR A 149 -26.03 16.07 -0.99
N ASN A 150 -25.95 14.75 -0.88
CA ASN A 150 -27.04 13.88 -0.47
C ASN A 150 -26.48 12.80 0.45
N GLY A 151 -27.35 11.94 0.98
CA GLY A 151 -26.92 10.86 1.87
C GLY A 151 -25.86 9.93 1.26
N PHE A 152 -25.93 9.68 -0.05
CA PHE A 152 -24.98 8.83 -0.75
C PHE A 152 -23.60 9.49 -0.89
N HIS A 153 -23.53 10.76 -1.28
CA HIS A 153 -22.29 11.54 -1.35
C HIS A 153 -21.60 11.57 0.02
N ASN A 154 -22.36 11.79 1.10
CA ASN A 154 -21.83 11.79 2.46
C ASN A 154 -21.23 10.43 2.85
N THR A 155 -21.85 9.34 2.43
CA THR A 155 -21.28 7.99 2.61
C THR A 155 -20.00 7.79 1.82
N ILE A 156 -19.89 8.32 0.60
CA ILE A 156 -18.63 8.29 -0.16
C ILE A 156 -17.53 9.05 0.59
N TYR A 157 -17.82 10.21 1.20
CA TYR A 157 -16.84 10.91 2.05
C TYR A 157 -16.38 10.07 3.24
N LEU A 158 -17.28 9.34 3.91
CA LEU A 158 -16.91 8.43 4.99
C LEU A 158 -16.06 7.26 4.49
N ILE A 159 -16.35 6.71 3.31
CA ILE A 159 -15.55 5.64 2.72
C ILE A 159 -14.13 6.14 2.38
N LEU A 160 -14.01 7.34 1.80
CA LEU A 160 -12.71 7.96 1.50
C LEU A 160 -11.92 8.24 2.79
N TRP A 161 -12.58 8.69 3.85
CA TRP A 161 -11.97 8.83 5.17
C TRP A 161 -11.34 7.51 5.65
N VAL A 162 -12.07 6.39 5.55
CA VAL A 162 -11.56 5.07 5.95
C VAL A 162 -10.30 4.73 5.16
N PHE A 163 -10.33 4.87 3.82
CA PHE A 163 -9.19 4.54 2.99
C PHE A 163 -7.94 5.36 3.31
N TRP A 164 -8.11 6.67 3.53
CA TRP A 164 -6.98 7.53 3.89
C TRP A 164 -6.42 7.23 5.28
N LEU A 165 -7.26 7.03 6.30
CA LEU A 165 -6.76 6.69 7.63
C LEU A 165 -6.17 5.28 7.68
N LEU A 166 -6.75 4.32 6.95
CA LEU A 166 -6.18 2.99 6.79
C LEU A 166 -4.80 3.07 6.12
N GLY A 167 -4.65 3.89 5.07
CA GLY A 167 -3.36 4.15 4.46
C GLY A 167 -2.35 4.72 5.46
N ALA A 168 -2.75 5.74 6.21
CA ALA A 168 -1.88 6.46 7.14
C ALA A 168 -1.39 5.61 8.32
N PHE A 169 -2.27 4.76 8.88
CA PHE A 169 -1.99 4.03 10.13
C PHE A 169 -1.83 2.53 9.94
N GLY A 170 -2.46 1.95 8.92
CA GLY A 170 -2.49 0.50 8.68
C GLY A 170 -1.51 0.03 7.61
N LEU A 171 -1.05 0.91 6.71
CA LEU A 171 -0.16 0.54 5.61
C LEU A 171 1.28 1.03 5.83
N THR A 172 2.22 0.36 5.15
CA THR A 172 3.59 0.85 5.00
C THR A 172 3.62 2.14 4.18
N ALA A 173 4.73 2.89 4.20
CA ALA A 173 4.86 4.10 3.39
C ALA A 173 4.56 3.87 1.89
N ALA A 174 5.11 2.80 1.30
CA ALA A 174 4.82 2.43 -0.08
C ALA A 174 3.35 2.01 -0.28
N GLY A 175 2.76 1.33 0.71
CA GLY A 175 1.34 0.99 0.67
C GLY A 175 0.42 2.22 0.71
N ASN A 176 0.76 3.24 1.51
CA ASN A 176 0.02 4.50 1.57
C ASN A 176 0.14 5.28 0.25
N GLN A 177 1.32 5.28 -0.38
CA GLN A 177 1.49 5.87 -1.72
C GLN A 177 0.58 5.20 -2.75
N GLY A 178 0.55 3.85 -2.74
CA GLY A 178 -0.36 3.08 -3.60
C GLY A 178 -1.83 3.39 -3.32
N MET A 179 -2.21 3.54 -2.05
CA MET A 179 -3.56 3.96 -1.65
C MET A 179 -3.91 5.35 -2.20
N ASN A 180 -3.00 6.33 -2.06
CA ASN A 180 -3.20 7.68 -2.57
C ASN A 180 -3.30 7.70 -4.11
N ILE A 181 -2.51 6.90 -4.81
CA ILE A 181 -2.64 6.76 -6.27
C ILE A 181 -4.01 6.17 -6.64
N ALA A 182 -4.46 5.13 -5.95
CA ALA A 182 -5.75 4.49 -6.20
C ALA A 182 -6.93 5.44 -5.94
N VAL A 183 -6.94 6.11 -4.79
CA VAL A 183 -7.97 7.08 -4.40
C VAL A 183 -7.94 8.30 -5.33
N GLY A 184 -6.76 8.85 -5.62
CA GLY A 184 -6.61 9.97 -6.55
C GLY A 184 -7.08 9.63 -7.97
N GLY A 185 -6.82 8.41 -8.44
CA GLY A 185 -7.32 7.92 -9.73
C GLY A 185 -8.84 7.77 -9.75
N ALA A 186 -9.43 7.26 -8.67
CA ALA A 186 -10.89 7.18 -8.52
C ALA A 186 -11.53 8.57 -8.51
N LEU A 187 -10.97 9.52 -7.76
CA LEU A 187 -11.45 10.91 -7.72
C LEU A 187 -11.32 11.60 -9.09
N LEU A 188 -10.25 11.33 -9.84
CA LEU A 188 -10.10 11.85 -11.20
C LEU A 188 -11.22 11.32 -12.11
N LEU A 189 -11.52 10.04 -12.01
CA LEU A 189 -12.64 9.43 -12.75
C LEU A 189 -13.97 10.05 -12.31
N VAL A 190 -14.16 10.29 -11.01
CA VAL A 190 -15.35 10.96 -10.48
C VAL A 190 -15.48 12.35 -11.10
N ALA A 191 -14.44 13.18 -11.06
CA ALA A 191 -14.45 14.53 -11.64
C ALA A 191 -14.77 14.54 -13.14
N VAL A 192 -14.18 13.62 -13.91
CA VAL A 192 -14.42 13.52 -15.35
C VAL A 192 -15.86 13.11 -15.64
N LEU A 193 -16.35 12.06 -14.99
CA LEU A 193 -17.72 11.57 -15.19
C LEU A 193 -18.77 12.54 -14.63
N GLY A 194 -18.44 13.30 -13.59
CA GLY A 194 -19.28 14.35 -13.01
C GLY A 194 -19.41 15.53 -13.96
N TYR A 195 -18.30 15.97 -14.54
CA TYR A 195 -18.31 16.98 -15.59
C TYR A 195 -19.21 16.58 -16.76
N LEU A 196 -19.17 15.31 -17.16
CA LEU A 196 -20.01 14.74 -18.22
C LEU A 196 -21.47 14.48 -17.80
N GLY A 197 -21.82 14.64 -16.52
CA GLY A 197 -23.19 14.52 -16.02
C GLY A 197 -23.64 13.10 -15.65
N TYR A 198 -22.72 12.17 -15.39
CA TYR A 198 -23.04 10.78 -15.05
C TYR A 198 -23.23 10.50 -13.54
N TRP A 199 -23.06 11.52 -12.68
CA TRP A 199 -23.10 11.36 -11.20
C TRP A 199 -24.30 12.01 -10.52
N SER A 200 -25.48 11.95 -11.13
CA SER A 200 -26.72 12.42 -10.49
C SER A 200 -26.98 11.75 -9.14
N LEU A 201 -26.58 10.48 -8.97
CA LEU A 201 -26.70 9.72 -7.72
C LEU A 201 -25.86 10.30 -6.57
N LEU A 202 -24.74 10.96 -6.87
CA LEU A 202 -23.92 11.64 -5.86
C LEU A 202 -24.35 13.10 -5.68
N SER A 203 -25.43 13.54 -6.31
CA SER A 203 -25.80 14.96 -6.34
C SER A 203 -24.68 15.85 -6.89
N ILE A 204 -23.92 15.38 -7.90
CA ILE A 204 -22.90 16.19 -8.59
C ILE A 204 -23.48 16.74 -9.89
N PRO A 205 -23.63 18.07 -10.05
CA PRO A 205 -24.12 18.65 -11.29
C PRO A 205 -23.16 18.44 -12.46
N PRO A 206 -23.65 18.44 -13.72
CA PRO A 206 -22.78 18.49 -14.88
C PRO A 206 -22.03 19.82 -15.00
N GLY A 207 -20.91 19.82 -15.74
CA GLY A 207 -20.17 21.02 -16.11
C GLY A 207 -19.23 21.59 -15.06
N PHE A 208 -18.88 22.88 -15.19
CA PHE A 208 -17.98 23.59 -14.27
C PHE A 208 -18.73 24.08 -13.03
N ASN A 209 -18.65 23.31 -11.95
CA ASN A 209 -19.23 23.63 -10.65
C ASN A 209 -18.24 23.32 -9.52
N GLY A 210 -18.63 23.67 -8.29
CA GLY A 210 -17.80 23.50 -7.10
C GLY A 210 -17.34 22.06 -6.89
N ASP A 211 -18.24 21.09 -7.04
CA ASP A 211 -17.96 19.67 -6.84
C ASP A 211 -16.93 19.15 -7.84
N ASN A 212 -17.16 19.34 -9.15
CA ASN A 212 -16.23 18.86 -10.18
C ASN A 212 -14.84 19.51 -10.10
N ILE A 213 -14.77 20.80 -9.73
CA ILE A 213 -13.49 21.50 -9.54
C ILE A 213 -12.77 20.97 -8.31
N LEU A 214 -13.49 20.75 -7.19
CA LEU A 214 -12.91 20.21 -5.97
C LEU A 214 -12.40 18.79 -6.18
N ASP A 215 -13.21 17.91 -6.78
CA ASP A 215 -12.83 16.53 -7.06
C ASP A 215 -11.58 16.48 -7.96
N LEU A 216 -11.54 17.33 -9.00
CA LEU A 216 -10.37 17.42 -9.87
C LEU A 216 -9.13 17.92 -9.12
N ALA A 217 -9.27 18.98 -8.30
CA ALA A 217 -8.17 19.55 -7.54
C ALA A 217 -7.61 18.55 -6.51
N VAL A 218 -8.49 17.86 -5.78
CA VAL A 218 -8.12 16.84 -4.80
C VAL A 218 -7.53 15.62 -5.50
N ALA A 219 -8.08 15.19 -6.64
CA ALA A 219 -7.52 14.10 -7.44
C ALA A 219 -6.08 14.39 -7.85
N VAL A 220 -5.84 15.56 -8.45
CA VAL A 220 -4.50 15.99 -8.89
C VAL A 220 -3.55 16.08 -7.70
N ALA A 221 -3.96 16.73 -6.61
CA ALA A 221 -3.13 16.85 -5.40
C ALA A 221 -2.78 15.46 -4.83
N THR A 222 -3.76 14.56 -4.71
CA THR A 222 -3.56 13.22 -4.17
C THR A 222 -2.63 12.40 -5.07
N LEU A 223 -2.78 12.48 -6.39
CA LEU A 223 -1.91 11.80 -7.35
C LEU A 223 -0.47 12.32 -7.30
N LEU A 224 -0.27 13.64 -7.15
CA LEU A 224 1.06 14.22 -7.00
C LEU A 224 1.76 13.79 -5.71
N VAL A 225 1.01 13.71 -4.60
CA VAL A 225 1.52 13.24 -3.32
C VAL A 225 1.85 11.74 -3.39
N GLY A 226 0.89 10.92 -3.84
CA GLY A 226 1.03 9.47 -3.94
C GLY A 226 2.09 9.03 -4.94
N GLY A 227 2.21 9.74 -6.06
CA GLY A 227 3.26 9.55 -7.07
C GLY A 227 4.67 9.95 -6.59
N GLY A 228 4.78 10.52 -5.39
CA GLY A 228 6.07 10.82 -4.77
C GLY A 228 6.75 12.08 -5.28
N LEU A 229 6.10 12.89 -6.13
CA LEU A 229 6.66 14.17 -6.63
C LEU A 229 7.07 15.09 -5.48
N LEU A 230 6.28 15.12 -4.41
CA LEU A 230 6.56 15.92 -3.21
C LEU A 230 7.55 15.27 -2.23
N SER A 231 7.85 13.98 -2.41
CA SER A 231 8.84 13.25 -1.59
C SER A 231 10.25 13.29 -2.20
N ALA A 232 10.39 13.61 -3.48
CA ALA A 232 11.67 13.70 -4.17
C ALA A 232 12.50 14.93 -3.73
N GLY A 233 11.85 16.06 -3.44
CA GLY A 233 12.53 17.31 -3.07
C GLY A 233 13.31 17.25 -1.75
N GLY A 234 12.98 16.32 -0.84
CA GLY A 234 13.68 16.19 0.45
C GLY A 234 14.97 15.38 0.40
N ARG A 235 15.22 14.59 -0.65
CA ARG A 235 16.46 13.78 -0.77
C ARG A 235 17.64 14.56 -1.32
N GLN A 236 17.37 15.64 -2.07
CA GLN A 236 18.41 16.45 -2.71
C GLN A 236 19.18 17.32 -1.70
N SER A 237 18.54 17.75 -0.61
CA SER A 237 19.20 18.57 0.42
C SER A 237 20.21 17.78 1.27
N ALA A 238 20.10 16.45 1.35
CA ALA A 238 20.99 15.61 2.16
C ALA A 238 22.26 15.14 1.42
N THR A 239 22.36 15.41 0.11
CA THR A 239 23.51 15.00 -0.72
C THR A 239 24.44 16.16 -1.08
N ALA A 240 24.12 17.38 -0.67
CA ALA A 240 24.95 18.57 -0.91
C ALA A 240 25.90 18.93 0.26
N GLU A 241 25.90 18.17 1.35
CA GLU A 241 26.75 18.40 2.54
C GLU A 241 27.78 17.27 2.80
N ALA A 242 28.12 16.44 1.80
CA ALA A 242 29.14 15.39 1.93
C ALA A 242 30.42 15.73 1.15
#